data_AF-A0A925Y896-F1
#
_entry.id   AF-A0A925Y896-F1
#
_cell.length_a   1.000
_cell.length_b   1.000
_cell.length_c   1.000
_cell.angle_alpha   90.00
_cell.angle_beta   90.00
_cell.angle_gamma   90.00
#
_symmetry.space_group_name_H-M   'P 1'
#
loop_
_entity.id
_entity.type
_entity.pdbx_description
1 polymer ?
#
loop_
_entity_poly.entity_id
_entity_poly.type
_entity_poly.pdbx_seq_one_letter_code
_entity_poly.pdbx_strand_id
1 'polypeptide(L)'
;MTLATGTRLRPAIVLCALLSATLLAACTRSVDPTMGMVPPAEIGPSTGPVEDAVVSLPPVAGVGVSAVPPAGSFQTATPLISAATMTPRAGAGGEGPIQFLPVVGAPPQKVGLLSDALGRSAAESGVAILPSGGSVAPRRLKGYLSALSEGPETVVVYVWDVVDPAGNRVNRIQGQHRVAATAADPWDAVDAAALAAIAEETIDAFLRQGSASG
;
A
#
# COMPACT_ATOMS: atom_id res chain seq x y z
N MET A 1 23.25 51.36 -30.37
CA MET A 1 23.70 50.74 -29.10
C MET A 1 22.63 51.06 -28.07
N THR A 2 21.71 50.12 -27.82
CA THR A 2 20.56 50.30 -26.91
C THR A 2 20.52 49.09 -25.98
N LEU A 3 20.72 49.34 -24.68
CA LEU A 3 20.66 48.36 -23.60
C LEU A 3 19.21 48.18 -23.14
N ALA A 4 18.72 46.95 -23.12
CA ALA A 4 17.47 46.57 -22.46
C ALA A 4 17.81 45.97 -21.08
N THR A 5 17.50 46.74 -20.02
CA THR A 5 17.61 46.35 -18.62
C THR A 5 16.34 45.66 -18.17
N GLY A 6 16.47 44.47 -17.58
CA GLY A 6 15.37 43.64 -17.10
C GLY A 6 14.68 44.19 -15.86
N THR A 7 13.39 43.91 -15.74
CA THR A 7 12.60 44.16 -14.53
C THR A 7 12.13 42.81 -13.97
N ARG A 8 12.70 42.39 -12.84
CA ARG A 8 12.10 41.34 -12.00
C ARG A 8 11.11 42.01 -11.05
N LEU A 9 9.83 41.66 -11.13
CA LEU A 9 8.87 41.96 -10.07
C LEU A 9 8.65 40.73 -9.19
N ARG A 10 9.04 40.85 -7.92
CA ARG A 10 8.57 40.06 -6.79
C ARG A 10 7.64 40.98 -5.97
N PRO A 11 6.39 40.64 -5.66
CA PRO A 11 5.66 41.28 -4.56
C PRO A 11 5.98 40.47 -3.29
N ALA A 12 6.65 40.96 -2.25
CA ALA A 12 6.49 42.20 -1.49
C ALA A 12 5.08 42.35 -0.89
N ILE A 13 4.70 41.43 0.00
CA ILE A 13 3.73 41.71 1.06
C ILE A 13 4.33 41.17 2.36
N VAL A 14 5.26 41.97 2.90
CA VAL A 14 5.72 41.89 4.29
C VAL A 14 5.40 43.25 4.90
N LEU A 15 4.80 43.22 6.09
CA LEU A 15 4.73 44.27 7.10
C LEU A 15 3.53 45.26 7.10
N CYS A 16 2.44 44.82 7.74
CA CYS A 16 1.55 45.62 8.62
C CYS A 16 0.57 44.60 9.24
N ALA A 17 0.44 44.33 10.53
CA ALA A 17 0.65 45.13 11.71
C ALA A 17 1.02 44.23 12.91
N LEU A 18 1.87 44.76 13.78
CA LEU A 18 2.06 44.32 15.16
C LEU A 18 0.80 44.61 15.99
N LEU A 19 0.68 43.89 17.11
CA LEU A 19 -0.35 43.95 18.17
C LEU A 19 -1.57 43.03 17.99
N SER A 20 -1.54 41.88 18.66
CA SER A 20 -2.54 41.52 19.70
C SER A 20 -2.17 40.22 20.43
N ALA A 21 -1.80 40.39 21.70
CA ALA A 21 -2.07 39.54 22.86
C ALA A 21 -1.92 38.00 22.80
N THR A 22 -0.93 37.52 23.55
CA THR A 22 -0.93 36.25 24.26
C THR A 22 -2.20 36.05 25.10
N LEU A 23 -2.90 34.92 24.90
CA LEU A 23 -3.74 34.27 25.91
C LEU A 23 -3.70 32.75 25.69
N LEU A 24 -2.84 32.10 26.48
CA LEU A 24 -2.91 30.68 26.80
C LEU A 24 -3.97 30.56 27.91
N ALA A 25 -5.16 30.03 27.61
CA ALA A 25 -6.10 29.59 28.64
C ALA A 25 -7.07 28.54 28.09
N ALA A 26 -6.99 27.36 28.69
CA ALA A 26 -7.77 26.16 28.46
C ALA A 26 -9.29 26.39 28.41
N CYS A 27 -9.98 25.65 27.52
CA CYS A 27 -11.36 25.20 27.71
C CYS A 27 -11.73 24.11 26.68
N THR A 28 -11.27 22.87 26.86
CA THR A 28 -12.07 21.71 26.40
C THR A 28 -12.70 21.09 27.64
N ARG A 29 -14.03 21.25 27.70
CA ARG A 29 -14.91 20.91 28.81
C ARG A 29 -14.78 19.44 29.21
N SER A 30 -14.47 19.25 30.49
CA SER A 30 -14.72 18.03 31.23
C SER A 30 -16.22 17.92 31.50
N VAL A 31 -16.86 16.86 31.01
CA VAL A 31 -18.16 16.38 31.50
C VAL A 31 -18.06 14.86 31.63
N ASP A 32 -17.85 14.43 32.86
CA ASP A 32 -18.33 13.20 33.47
C ASP A 32 -18.89 13.69 34.83
N PRO A 33 -20.06 13.24 35.34
CA PRO A 33 -20.26 11.82 35.65
C PRO A 33 -21.69 11.25 35.65
N THR A 34 -21.73 9.92 35.76
CA THR A 34 -22.66 9.12 36.57
C THR A 34 -24.17 9.27 36.34
N MET A 35 -24.77 8.24 35.72
CA MET A 35 -25.90 7.44 36.24
C MET A 35 -26.47 6.57 35.10
N GLY A 36 -26.36 5.24 35.21
CA GLY A 36 -26.95 4.33 34.21
C GLY A 36 -26.65 2.85 34.43
N MET A 37 -26.79 2.37 35.67
CA MET A 37 -26.70 0.96 36.06
C MET A 37 -28.04 0.25 35.80
N VAL A 38 -28.12 -0.71 34.87
CA VAL A 38 -29.01 -1.90 34.89
C VAL A 38 -28.38 -3.01 34.02
N PRO A 39 -28.38 -4.30 34.44
CA PRO A 39 -27.52 -5.36 33.89
C PRO A 39 -28.15 -6.12 32.70
N PRO A 40 -27.40 -7.04 32.08
CA PRO A 40 -27.91 -8.42 32.11
C PRO A 40 -26.84 -9.51 32.31
N ALA A 41 -27.29 -10.55 33.03
CA ALA A 41 -26.97 -11.96 32.86
C ALA A 41 -25.54 -12.46 33.19
N GLU A 42 -25.46 -13.02 34.40
CA GLU A 42 -24.60 -14.14 34.81
C GLU A 42 -24.47 -15.21 33.72
N ILE A 43 -23.26 -15.42 33.22
CA ILE A 43 -22.87 -16.68 32.55
C ILE A 43 -21.75 -17.27 33.40
N GLY A 44 -22.12 -18.25 34.22
CA GLY A 44 -21.20 -18.94 35.13
C GLY A 44 -20.15 -19.79 34.38
N PRO A 45 -18.98 -20.04 35.01
CA PRO A 45 -18.03 -21.00 34.51
C PRO A 45 -18.55 -22.42 34.81
N SER A 46 -19.11 -23.08 33.79
CA SER A 46 -19.28 -24.53 33.84
C SER A 46 -17.91 -25.17 33.76
N THR A 47 -17.49 -25.68 34.92
CA THR A 47 -16.41 -26.63 35.08
C THR A 47 -16.86 -27.94 34.43
N GLY A 48 -16.07 -28.47 33.49
CA GLY A 48 -16.24 -29.80 32.92
C GLY A 48 -14.86 -30.45 32.70
N PRO A 49 -14.68 -31.77 32.95
CA PRO A 49 -13.37 -32.41 32.96
C PRO A 49 -12.87 -32.82 31.57
N VAL A 50 -11.55 -32.96 31.51
CA VAL A 50 -10.69 -33.72 30.58
C VAL A 50 -11.36 -34.93 29.91
N GLU A 51 -11.05 -35.21 28.63
CA GLU A 51 -10.67 -36.55 28.17
C GLU A 51 -9.75 -36.49 26.93
N ASP A 52 -8.77 -37.38 27.00
CA ASP A 52 -7.62 -37.62 26.16
C ASP A 52 -8.01 -38.40 24.89
N ALA A 53 -7.50 -38.00 23.72
CA ALA A 53 -7.62 -38.79 22.51
C ALA A 53 -6.27 -38.81 21.76
N VAL A 54 -5.35 -39.61 22.31
CA VAL A 54 -4.16 -40.10 21.60
C VAL A 54 -4.58 -40.97 20.40
N VAL A 55 -4.42 -40.44 19.19
CA VAL A 55 -4.44 -41.28 17.98
C VAL A 55 -3.10 -42.01 17.88
N SER A 56 -3.12 -43.26 18.32
CA SER A 56 -2.05 -44.24 18.13
C SER A 56 -2.03 -44.70 16.68
N LEU A 57 -0.92 -44.45 15.98
CA LEU A 57 -0.65 -45.00 14.65
C LEU A 57 0.13 -46.33 14.81
N PRO A 58 -0.23 -47.40 14.09
CA PRO A 58 0.44 -48.69 14.17
C PRO A 58 1.78 -48.71 13.41
N PRO A 59 2.75 -49.56 13.82
CA PRO A 59 4.01 -49.76 13.08
C PRO A 59 3.83 -50.80 11.97
N VAL A 60 4.15 -50.45 10.73
CA VAL A 60 4.35 -51.43 9.64
C VAL A 60 5.84 -51.62 9.41
N ALA A 61 6.31 -52.83 9.72
CA ALA A 61 7.64 -53.32 9.42
C ALA A 61 7.64 -54.05 8.05
N GLY A 62 8.70 -53.85 7.28
CA GLY A 62 9.36 -54.95 6.56
C GLY A 62 9.06 -55.15 5.07
N VAL A 63 10.07 -54.80 4.26
CA VAL A 63 10.68 -55.59 3.15
C VAL A 63 9.86 -55.91 1.89
N GLY A 64 10.43 -55.48 0.75
CA GLY A 64 10.17 -56.05 -0.57
C GLY A 64 11.06 -55.42 -1.64
N VAL A 65 12.24 -55.99 -1.87
CA VAL A 65 13.11 -55.62 -3.00
C VAL A 65 12.49 -56.13 -4.30
N SER A 66 12.49 -55.34 -5.37
CA SER A 66 12.49 -55.87 -6.75
C SER A 66 12.93 -54.85 -7.78
N ALA A 67 14.11 -55.17 -8.34
CA ALA A 67 14.48 -55.14 -9.75
C ALA A 67 14.41 -53.82 -10.55
N VAL A 68 15.62 -53.32 -10.82
CA VAL A 68 15.99 -52.41 -11.91
C VAL A 68 15.87 -53.11 -13.28
N PRO A 69 15.24 -52.47 -14.28
CA PRO A 69 15.60 -52.65 -15.69
C PRO A 69 16.50 -51.49 -16.19
N PRO A 70 17.49 -51.76 -17.07
CA PRO A 70 18.38 -50.74 -17.60
C PRO A 70 17.84 -50.11 -18.91
N ALA A 71 18.38 -48.92 -19.19
CA ALA A 71 18.52 -48.28 -20.50
C ALA A 71 17.25 -47.73 -21.19
N GLY A 72 17.02 -46.44 -20.97
CA GLY A 72 16.31 -45.55 -21.89
C GLY A 72 16.94 -44.17 -21.81
N SER A 73 17.84 -43.86 -22.73
CA SER A 73 18.52 -42.58 -22.85
C SER A 73 17.52 -41.49 -23.25
N PHE A 74 17.01 -40.73 -22.28
CA PHE A 74 16.33 -39.46 -22.57
C PHE A 74 17.31 -38.33 -22.28
N GLN A 75 17.81 -37.74 -23.35
CA GLN A 75 18.62 -36.53 -23.29
C GLN A 75 17.75 -35.40 -22.70
N THR A 76 18.04 -35.02 -21.47
CA THR A 76 17.53 -33.78 -20.88
C THR A 76 18.17 -32.62 -21.63
N ALA A 77 17.46 -32.06 -22.61
CA ALA A 77 17.78 -30.75 -23.15
C ALA A 77 17.49 -29.74 -22.03
N THR A 78 18.53 -29.37 -21.28
CA THR A 78 18.48 -28.23 -20.36
C THR A 78 18.30 -26.97 -21.21
N PRO A 79 17.17 -26.24 -21.16
CA PRO A 79 17.17 -24.89 -21.67
C PRO A 79 18.13 -24.11 -20.76
N LEU A 80 19.26 -23.69 -21.34
CA LEU A 80 20.14 -22.70 -20.74
C LEU A 80 19.37 -21.38 -20.75
N ILE A 81 18.44 -21.22 -19.81
CA ILE A 81 17.85 -19.91 -19.53
C ILE A 81 18.98 -19.07 -18.94
N SER A 82 19.56 -18.25 -19.80
CA SER A 82 20.41 -17.15 -19.41
C SER A 82 19.58 -16.27 -18.48
N ALA A 83 19.73 -16.45 -17.17
CA ALA A 83 19.23 -15.51 -16.18
C ALA A 83 20.00 -14.21 -16.41
N ALA A 84 19.47 -13.36 -17.28
CA ALA A 84 19.85 -11.97 -17.29
C ALA A 84 19.53 -11.45 -15.89
N THR A 85 20.55 -11.30 -15.06
CA THR A 85 20.48 -10.49 -13.84
C THR A 85 20.08 -9.10 -14.31
N MET A 86 18.76 -8.84 -14.34
CA MET A 86 18.22 -7.50 -14.37
C MET A 86 18.63 -6.88 -13.05
N THR A 87 19.84 -6.34 -13.02
CA THR A 87 20.25 -5.43 -11.97
C THR A 87 19.22 -4.30 -12.02
N PRO A 88 18.37 -4.12 -11.00
CA PRO A 88 17.41 -3.02 -11.00
C PRO A 88 18.24 -1.76 -11.14
N ARG A 89 18.09 -1.08 -12.27
CA ARG A 89 18.72 0.22 -12.47
C ARG A 89 18.10 1.11 -11.40
N ALA A 90 18.90 1.52 -10.42
CA ALA A 90 18.50 2.52 -9.45
C ALA A 90 17.97 3.72 -10.25
N GLY A 91 16.68 4.01 -10.11
CA GLY A 91 16.04 5.10 -10.81
C GLY A 91 16.72 6.42 -10.52
N ALA A 92 16.64 7.30 -11.51
CA ALA A 92 17.09 8.67 -11.41
C ALA A 92 16.20 9.54 -10.49
N GLY A 93 15.22 8.97 -9.78
CA GLY A 93 14.59 9.61 -8.64
C GLY A 93 15.37 9.22 -7.39
N GLY A 94 15.90 10.20 -6.63
CA GLY A 94 16.71 10.00 -5.40
C GLY A 94 15.96 9.32 -4.24
N GLU A 95 14.88 8.63 -4.55
CA GLU A 95 14.00 7.91 -3.68
C GLU A 95 14.31 6.43 -3.84
N GLY A 96 15.12 5.89 -2.93
CA GLY A 96 15.49 4.48 -2.94
C GLY A 96 14.29 3.52 -3.04
N PRO A 97 14.53 2.21 -3.12
CA PRO A 97 13.47 1.24 -3.42
C PRO A 97 12.26 1.36 -2.49
N ILE A 98 11.07 1.13 -3.05
CA ILE A 98 9.81 1.12 -2.31
C ILE A 98 9.24 -0.29 -2.19
N GLN A 99 8.31 -0.49 -1.28
CA GLN A 99 7.55 -1.73 -1.16
C GLN A 99 6.07 -1.42 -0.91
N PHE A 100 5.19 -2.05 -1.70
CA PHE A 100 3.75 -1.95 -1.47
C PHE A 100 3.30 -2.98 -0.44
N LEU A 101 2.53 -2.51 0.54
CA LEU A 101 1.80 -3.36 1.48
C LEU A 101 0.42 -3.69 0.90
N PRO A 102 -0.25 -4.73 1.43
CA PRO A 102 -1.60 -5.07 1.06
C PRO A 102 -2.54 -3.85 1.10
N VAL A 103 -3.34 -3.72 0.05
CA VAL A 103 -4.34 -2.66 -0.10
C VAL A 103 -5.65 -3.08 0.55
N VAL A 104 -6.30 -2.17 1.27
CA VAL A 104 -7.59 -2.39 1.95
C VAL A 104 -8.71 -1.63 1.23
N GLY A 105 -9.90 -2.23 1.20
CA GLY A 105 -11.15 -1.58 0.73
C GLY A 105 -11.51 -1.80 -0.75
N ALA A 106 -10.56 -2.30 -1.55
CA ALA A 106 -10.79 -2.71 -2.92
C ALA A 106 -10.97 -4.25 -3.03
N PRO A 107 -11.83 -4.75 -3.93
CA PRO A 107 -11.95 -6.17 -4.18
C PRO A 107 -10.65 -6.73 -4.78
N PRO A 108 -10.32 -8.01 -4.51
CA PRO A 108 -9.00 -8.59 -4.82
C PRO A 108 -8.67 -8.54 -6.31
N GLN A 109 -9.67 -8.64 -7.18
CA GLN A 109 -9.51 -8.50 -8.63
C GLN A 109 -9.00 -7.10 -9.01
N LYS A 110 -9.55 -6.03 -8.42
CA LYS A 110 -9.14 -4.64 -8.68
C LYS A 110 -7.78 -4.34 -8.03
N VAL A 111 -7.51 -4.89 -6.85
CA VAL A 111 -6.18 -4.81 -6.20
C VAL A 111 -5.09 -5.43 -7.06
N GLY A 112 -5.36 -6.57 -7.70
CA GLY A 112 -4.42 -7.21 -8.61
C GLY A 112 -4.07 -6.32 -9.81
N LEU A 113 -5.09 -5.71 -10.43
CA LEU A 113 -4.89 -4.77 -11.54
C LEU A 113 -4.13 -3.50 -11.10
N LEU A 114 -4.48 -2.94 -9.95
CA LEU A 114 -3.78 -1.78 -9.39
C LEU A 114 -2.32 -2.08 -9.08
N SER A 115 -2.03 -3.28 -8.57
CA SER A 115 -0.67 -3.70 -8.21
C SER A 115 0.21 -3.88 -9.44
N ASP A 116 -0.32 -4.46 -10.52
CA ASP A 116 0.35 -4.52 -11.83
C ASP A 116 0.61 -3.12 -12.39
N ALA A 117 -0.39 -2.23 -12.34
CA ALA A 117 -0.25 -0.86 -12.79
C ALA A 117 0.81 -0.08 -12.00
N LEU A 118 0.82 -0.18 -10.66
CA LEU A 118 1.84 0.43 -9.79
C LEU A 118 3.23 -0.11 -10.12
N GLY A 119 3.34 -1.41 -10.40
CA GLY A 119 4.56 -2.04 -10.88
C GLY A 119 5.12 -1.39 -12.15
N ARG A 120 4.24 -1.20 -13.14
CA ARG A 120 4.58 -0.57 -14.42
C ARG A 120 4.95 0.91 -14.24
N SER A 121 4.12 1.71 -13.57
CA SER A 121 4.35 3.14 -13.37
C SER A 121 5.63 3.41 -12.57
N ALA A 122 5.94 2.57 -11.58
CA ALA A 122 7.21 2.66 -10.85
C ALA A 122 8.40 2.36 -11.76
N ALA A 123 8.34 1.29 -12.56
CA ALA A 123 9.40 0.93 -13.49
C ALA A 123 9.64 2.02 -14.55
N GLU A 124 8.57 2.60 -15.10
CA GLU A 124 8.63 3.72 -16.05
C GLU A 124 9.27 4.97 -15.43
N SER A 125 9.02 5.20 -14.14
CA SER A 125 9.60 6.31 -13.37
C SER A 125 10.98 5.99 -12.77
N GLY A 126 11.51 4.79 -13.01
CA GLY A 126 12.77 4.29 -12.46
C GLY A 126 12.72 3.87 -10.98
N VAL A 127 11.57 3.92 -10.32
CA VAL A 127 11.43 3.51 -8.92
C VAL A 127 11.52 2.00 -8.80
N ALA A 128 12.51 1.50 -8.06
CA ALA A 128 12.65 0.07 -7.81
C ALA A 128 11.60 -0.39 -6.77
N ILE A 129 10.89 -1.49 -7.06
CA ILE A 129 9.95 -2.13 -6.11
C ILE A 129 10.57 -3.39 -5.54
N LEU A 130 10.59 -3.50 -4.22
CA LEU A 130 10.95 -4.71 -3.50
C LEU A 130 9.72 -5.59 -3.27
N PRO A 131 9.85 -6.92 -3.40
CA PRO A 131 8.76 -7.85 -3.15
C PRO A 131 8.38 -7.86 -1.67
N SER A 132 7.10 -8.06 -1.37
CA SER A 132 6.57 -8.03 0.00
C SER A 132 7.17 -9.10 0.94
N GLY A 133 7.71 -10.20 0.40
CA GLY A 133 8.35 -11.29 1.16
C GLY A 133 9.88 -11.25 1.22
N GLY A 134 10.51 -10.19 0.70
CA GLY A 134 11.97 -10.04 0.67
C GLY A 134 12.50 -9.10 1.74
N SER A 135 13.62 -8.42 1.45
CA SER A 135 14.16 -7.37 2.30
C SER A 135 13.17 -6.21 2.46
N VAL A 136 13.13 -5.63 3.66
CA VAL A 136 12.27 -4.49 3.99
C VAL A 136 12.79 -3.24 3.27
N ALA A 137 11.93 -2.60 2.49
CA ALA A 137 12.27 -1.34 1.82
C ALA A 137 12.38 -0.18 2.84
N PRO A 138 13.24 0.82 2.58
CA PRO A 138 13.33 2.03 3.40
C PRO A 138 12.02 2.79 3.47
N ARG A 139 11.19 2.68 2.43
CA ARG A 139 9.87 3.30 2.34
C ARG A 139 8.86 2.28 1.89
N ARG A 140 7.76 2.19 2.62
CA ARG A 140 6.71 1.24 2.32
C ARG A 140 5.36 1.94 2.27
N LEU A 141 4.52 1.55 1.34
CA LEU A 141 3.25 2.22 1.08
C LEU A 141 2.10 1.29 1.46
N LYS A 142 1.28 1.71 2.43
CA LYS A 142 0.07 0.98 2.84
C LYS A 142 -1.15 1.68 2.26
N GLY A 143 -1.89 0.98 1.39
CA GLY A 143 -2.99 1.55 0.62
C GLY A 143 -4.38 1.32 1.22
N TYR A 144 -5.21 2.34 1.12
CA TYR A 144 -6.62 2.35 1.47
C TYR A 144 -7.39 2.99 0.33
N LEU A 145 -8.31 2.24 -0.28
CA LEU A 145 -9.11 2.73 -1.39
C LEU A 145 -10.59 2.48 -1.13
N SER A 146 -11.41 3.44 -1.55
CA SER A 146 -12.86 3.35 -1.54
C SER A 146 -13.40 3.87 -2.86
N ALA A 147 -14.35 3.16 -3.44
CA ALA A 147 -15.12 3.64 -4.59
C ALA A 147 -16.52 4.03 -4.11
N LEU A 148 -17.05 5.14 -4.61
CA LEU A 148 -18.39 5.64 -4.31
C LEU A 148 -19.01 6.26 -5.56
N SER A 149 -20.32 6.08 -5.74
CA SER A 149 -21.06 6.72 -6.82
C SER A 149 -21.45 8.15 -6.41
N GLU A 150 -21.07 9.14 -7.21
CA GLU A 150 -21.42 10.56 -7.07
C GLU A 150 -22.23 10.98 -8.30
N GLY A 151 -23.56 10.89 -8.21
CA GLY A 151 -24.44 11.22 -9.33
C GLY A 151 -24.18 10.31 -10.55
N PRO A 152 -23.82 10.87 -11.73
CA PRO A 152 -23.50 10.08 -12.92
C PRO A 152 -22.04 9.58 -12.95
N GLU A 153 -21.23 9.90 -11.94
CA GLU A 153 -19.82 9.54 -11.86
C GLU A 153 -19.54 8.53 -10.73
N THR A 154 -18.41 7.84 -10.81
CA THR A 154 -17.84 7.07 -9.71
C THR A 154 -16.54 7.73 -9.29
N VAL A 155 -16.40 8.00 -7.99
CA VAL A 155 -15.20 8.58 -7.40
C VAL A 155 -14.46 7.49 -6.64
N VAL A 156 -13.21 7.26 -7.02
CA VAL A 156 -12.27 6.41 -6.28
C VAL A 156 -11.41 7.32 -5.41
N VAL A 157 -11.61 7.25 -4.11
CA VAL A 157 -10.76 7.93 -3.13
C VAL A 157 -9.66 6.97 -2.71
N TYR A 158 -8.41 7.43 -2.80
CA TYR A 158 -7.26 6.64 -2.45
C TYR A 158 -6.38 7.37 -1.44
N VAL A 159 -5.85 6.59 -0.50
CA VAL A 159 -4.93 7.05 0.53
C VAL A 159 -3.80 6.04 0.63
N TRP A 160 -2.57 6.53 0.61
CA TRP A 160 -1.38 5.75 0.91
C TRP A 160 -0.66 6.34 2.11
N ASP A 161 -0.45 5.51 3.13
CA ASP A 161 0.46 5.85 4.21
C ASP A 161 1.88 5.41 3.82
N VAL A 162 2.79 6.38 3.78
CA VAL A 162 4.22 6.12 3.61
C VAL A 162 4.80 5.86 5.00
N VAL A 163 5.32 4.66 5.20
CA VAL A 163 5.89 4.22 6.48
C VAL A 163 7.37 3.90 6.33
N ASP A 164 8.13 4.15 7.40
CA ASP A 164 9.54 3.76 7.50
C ASP A 164 9.68 2.25 7.83
N PRO A 165 10.91 1.68 7.89
CA PRO A 165 11.12 0.26 8.20
C PRO A 165 10.60 -0.19 9.58
N ALA A 166 10.55 0.71 10.57
CA ALA A 166 9.94 0.47 11.88
C ALA A 166 8.41 0.58 11.86
N GLY A 167 7.82 1.05 10.75
CA GLY A 167 6.37 1.12 10.55
C GLY A 167 5.73 2.42 11.03
N ASN A 168 6.52 3.43 11.41
CA ASN A 168 5.97 4.74 11.72
C ASN A 168 5.60 5.44 10.42
N ARG A 169 4.46 6.10 10.43
CA ARG A 169 4.00 6.89 9.29
C ARG A 169 4.82 8.16 9.20
N VAL A 170 5.58 8.28 8.11
CA VAL A 170 6.38 9.46 7.81
C VAL A 170 5.65 10.42 6.88
N ASN A 171 4.73 9.90 6.04
CA ASN A 171 3.93 10.74 5.16
C ASN A 171 2.60 10.12 4.76
N ARG A 172 1.76 10.92 4.10
CA ARG A 172 0.51 10.50 3.47
C ARG A 172 0.45 11.00 2.04
N ILE A 173 0.14 10.11 1.11
CA ILE A 173 -0.33 10.46 -0.23
C ILE A 173 -1.84 10.23 -0.22
N GLN A 174 -2.59 11.14 -0.83
CA GLN A 174 -4.03 10.99 -0.95
C GLN A 174 -4.51 11.68 -2.20
N GLY A 175 -5.58 11.17 -2.78
CA GLY A 175 -6.18 11.73 -3.97
C GLY A 175 -7.53 11.09 -4.26
N GLN A 176 -8.11 11.55 -5.35
CA GLN A 176 -9.40 11.08 -5.84
C GLN A 176 -9.35 11.03 -7.35
N HIS A 177 -9.87 9.97 -7.93
CA HIS A 177 -9.98 9.78 -9.36
C HIS A 177 -11.45 9.62 -9.73
N ARG A 178 -11.90 10.31 -10.78
CA ARG A 178 -13.30 10.30 -11.23
C ARG A 178 -13.43 9.51 -12.52
N VAL A 179 -14.44 8.65 -12.58
CA VAL A 179 -14.83 7.90 -13.78
C VAL A 179 -16.24 8.33 -14.15
N ALA A 180 -16.45 8.71 -15.41
CA ALA A 180 -17.76 9.11 -15.95
C ALA A 180 -18.66 7.89 -16.23
N ALA A 181 -18.82 7.04 -15.23
CA ALA A 181 -19.65 5.85 -15.24
C ALA A 181 -20.15 5.57 -13.81
N THR A 182 -21.28 4.87 -13.69
CA THR A 182 -21.83 4.44 -12.41
C THR A 182 -22.40 3.03 -12.55
N ALA A 183 -22.37 2.28 -11.47
CA ALA A 183 -22.86 0.91 -11.39
C ALA A 183 -23.48 0.65 -10.02
N ALA A 184 -24.19 -0.48 -9.89
CA ALA A 184 -24.81 -0.87 -8.62
C ALA A 184 -23.75 -1.09 -7.52
N ASP A 185 -22.63 -1.69 -7.88
CA ASP A 185 -21.41 -1.67 -7.07
C ASP A 185 -20.42 -0.68 -7.69
N PRO A 186 -19.89 0.30 -6.94
CA PRO A 186 -19.04 1.35 -7.51
C PRO A 186 -17.73 0.79 -8.08
N TRP A 187 -17.22 -0.36 -7.62
CA TRP A 187 -16.01 -0.95 -8.20
C TRP A 187 -16.21 -1.51 -9.60
N ASP A 188 -17.44 -1.81 -10.00
CA ASP A 188 -17.75 -2.29 -11.36
C ASP A 188 -17.55 -1.19 -12.40
N ALA A 189 -17.84 0.07 -12.05
CA ALA A 189 -17.60 1.24 -12.89
C ALA A 189 -16.11 1.60 -13.03
N VAL A 190 -15.24 1.10 -12.14
CA VAL A 190 -13.79 1.39 -12.17
C VAL A 190 -13.08 0.41 -13.09
N ASP A 191 -12.70 0.85 -14.28
CA ASP A 191 -11.96 0.04 -15.25
C ASP A 191 -10.43 0.02 -15.01
N ALA A 192 -9.71 -0.76 -15.83
CA ALA A 192 -8.26 -0.90 -15.71
C ALA A 192 -7.50 0.40 -16.02
N ALA A 193 -8.01 1.26 -16.91
CA ALA A 193 -7.39 2.53 -17.22
C ALA A 193 -7.52 3.51 -16.05
N ALA A 194 -8.66 3.53 -15.35
CA ALA A 194 -8.82 4.31 -14.12
C ALA A 194 -7.82 3.88 -13.04
N LEU A 195 -7.62 2.58 -12.84
CA LEU A 195 -6.62 2.06 -11.90
C LEU A 195 -5.17 2.38 -12.33
N ALA A 196 -4.89 2.37 -13.64
CA ALA A 196 -3.60 2.77 -14.17
C ALA A 196 -3.31 4.25 -13.93
N ALA A 197 -4.30 5.13 -14.12
CA ALA A 197 -4.18 6.55 -13.81
C ALA A 197 -3.92 6.79 -12.32
N ILE A 198 -4.65 6.09 -11.43
CA ILE A 198 -4.41 6.17 -9.97
C ILE A 198 -2.98 5.73 -9.62
N ALA A 199 -2.47 4.68 -10.28
CA ALA A 199 -1.10 4.20 -10.08
C ALA A 199 -0.06 5.26 -10.49
N GLU A 200 -0.23 5.87 -11.67
CA GLU A 200 0.62 6.95 -12.15
C GLU A 200 0.59 8.16 -11.20
N GLU A 201 -0.61 8.63 -10.83
CA GLU A 201 -0.80 9.72 -9.86
C GLU A 201 -0.11 9.42 -8.52
N THR A 202 -0.18 8.17 -8.06
CA THR A 202 0.45 7.72 -6.80
C THR A 202 1.98 7.78 -6.89
N ILE A 203 2.57 7.30 -7.99
CA ILE A 203 4.03 7.31 -8.17
C ILE A 203 4.55 8.73 -8.34
N ASP A 204 3.88 9.58 -9.11
CA ASP A 204 4.22 11.00 -9.22
C ASP A 204 4.15 11.70 -7.86
N ALA A 205 3.07 11.48 -7.11
CA ALA A 205 2.89 12.07 -5.79
C ALA A 205 3.95 11.57 -4.80
N PHE A 206 4.38 10.31 -4.90
CA PHE A 206 5.51 9.79 -4.13
C PHE A 206 6.81 10.51 -4.52
N LEU A 207 7.09 10.64 -5.83
CA LEU A 207 8.31 11.25 -6.36
C LEU A 207 8.47 12.75 -6.01
N ARG A 208 7.36 13.45 -5.85
CA ARG A 208 7.36 14.85 -5.39
C ARG A 208 7.78 14.99 -3.93
N GLN A 209 7.70 13.94 -3.11
CA GLN A 209 8.00 14.02 -1.68
C GLN A 209 9.50 13.90 -1.41
N GLY A 210 10.24 13.05 -2.12
CA GLY A 210 11.69 12.97 -1.95
C GLY A 210 12.41 14.23 -2.39
N SER A 211 11.81 15.01 -3.29
CA SER A 211 12.30 16.33 -3.71
C SER A 211 12.35 17.36 -2.56
N ALA A 212 11.52 17.20 -1.53
CA ALA A 212 11.43 18.15 -0.40
C ALA A 212 12.42 17.86 0.73
N SER A 213 13.13 16.73 0.67
CA SER A 213 14.05 16.26 1.74
C SER A 213 15.54 16.43 1.39
N GLY A 214 15.84 17.12 0.28
CA GLY A 214 17.20 17.32 -0.25
C GLY A 214 17.68 18.76 -0.17
#